data_AF-A0A534HV76-F1
#
_entry.id   AF-A0A534HV76-F1
#
_cell.length_a   1.000
_cell.length_b   1.000
_cell.length_c   1.000
_cell.angle_alpha   90.00
_cell.angle_beta   90.00
_cell.angle_gamma   90.00
#
_symmetry.space_group_name_H-M   'P 1'
#
loop_
_entity.id
_entity.type
_entity.pdbx_description
1 polymer ?
#
loop_
_entity_poly.entity_id
_entity_poly.type
_entity_poly.pdbx_seq_one_letter_code
_entity_poly.pdbx_strand_id
1 'polypeptide(L)'
;MVVLSLTIFLSPVALFGILTASAYFSGTSANAISITSGFLDLGGYSNPTSELRLVFWLTLFGVLLFLPVFAPKNLVMVVPWFALTLLPVPIPWFLIGYQYGGAFAAPFLIWCAVYGVRRVPAVLATKRILPTILILSAILSPLNPGMHGVLGGIAYEQGLPIPSAHDAILQRAVQLIPAGASILAQNNLFPHVSDRPNAYVYLPTNQTRVEFVFADTSSRWYAFKIWENQSMSEWLPYFLSTGRYGLLVFDDGVVLIREASSGPQTFISPKENRVLNPDLMAESESPVGTLQTLARFSFLERPQAGEGGARSHGPSRVSIDSARMEFPDIAFMSPKEDVPARASLPTMSATKRLGPA
;
A
#
# COMPACT_ATOMS: atom_id res chain seq x y z
N MET A 1 -20.79 -37.28 10.06
CA MET A 1 -21.98 -36.49 9.73
C MET A 1 -22.22 -35.39 10.77
N VAL A 2 -22.52 -35.72 12.04
CA VAL A 2 -22.82 -34.72 13.10
C VAL A 2 -21.78 -33.61 13.23
N VAL A 3 -20.49 -33.95 13.32
CA VAL A 3 -19.40 -32.96 13.46
C VAL A 3 -19.34 -32.00 12.26
N LEU A 4 -19.53 -32.51 11.04
CA LEU A 4 -19.52 -31.71 9.82
C LEU A 4 -20.71 -30.74 9.81
N SER A 5 -21.91 -31.22 10.11
CA SER A 5 -23.12 -30.39 10.19
C SER A 5 -22.99 -29.30 11.26
N LEU A 6 -22.46 -29.66 12.44
CA LEU A 6 -22.21 -28.72 13.52
C LEU A 6 -21.18 -27.66 13.11
N THR A 7 -20.13 -28.05 12.40
CA THR A 7 -19.09 -27.13 11.91
C THR A 7 -19.66 -26.16 10.87
N ILE A 8 -20.48 -26.65 9.92
CA ILE A 8 -21.12 -25.80 8.91
C ILE A 8 -22.04 -24.77 9.57
N PHE A 9 -22.74 -25.12 10.65
CA PHE A 9 -23.64 -24.20 11.33
C PHE A 9 -22.92 -23.23 12.29
N LEU A 10 -21.91 -23.71 13.01
CA LEU A 10 -21.17 -22.89 13.98
C LEU A 10 -20.18 -21.94 13.30
N SER A 11 -19.67 -22.26 12.11
CA SER A 11 -18.66 -21.43 11.45
C SER A 11 -19.17 -20.03 11.06
N PRO A 12 -20.38 -19.83 10.49
CA PRO A 12 -20.91 -18.48 10.26
C PRO A 12 -21.13 -17.69 11.56
N VAL A 13 -21.61 -18.35 12.62
CA VAL A 13 -21.84 -17.71 13.92
C VAL A 13 -20.51 -17.27 14.55
N ALA A 14 -19.51 -18.15 14.53
CA ALA A 14 -18.18 -17.84 15.02
C ALA A 14 -17.52 -16.73 14.19
N LEU A 15 -17.63 -16.78 12.86
CA LEU A 15 -17.14 -15.73 11.97
C LEU A 15 -17.79 -14.38 12.30
N PHE A 16 -19.12 -14.33 12.40
CA PHE A 16 -19.85 -13.11 12.73
C PHE A 16 -19.46 -12.57 14.12
N GLY A 17 -19.27 -13.45 15.10
CA GLY A 17 -18.76 -13.10 16.42
C GLY A 17 -17.35 -12.48 16.38
N ILE A 18 -16.44 -13.07 15.60
CA ILE A 18 -15.08 -12.55 15.39
C ILE A 18 -15.12 -11.19 14.69
N LEU A 19 -15.96 -11.02 13.66
CA LEU A 19 -16.09 -9.75 12.95
C LEU A 19 -16.66 -8.65 13.85
N THR A 20 -17.63 -9.01 14.70
CA THR A 20 -18.20 -8.09 15.69
C THR A 20 -17.16 -7.67 16.73
N ALA A 21 -16.40 -8.63 17.26
CA ALA A 21 -15.30 -8.34 18.19
C ALA A 21 -14.22 -7.47 17.51
N SER A 22 -13.85 -7.78 16.27
CA SER A 22 -12.85 -7.03 15.51
C SER A 22 -13.29 -5.59 15.27
N ALA A 23 -14.55 -5.39 14.87
CA ALA A 23 -15.16 -4.06 14.74
C ALA A 23 -15.06 -3.28 16.06
N TYR A 24 -15.45 -3.90 17.18
CA TYR A 24 -15.38 -3.29 18.50
C TYR A 24 -13.95 -2.88 18.90
N PHE A 25 -12.98 -3.78 18.71
CA PHE A 25 -11.58 -3.52 19.07
C PHE A 25 -10.84 -2.61 18.08
N SER A 26 -11.33 -2.47 16.85
CA SER A 26 -10.71 -1.59 15.84
C SER A 26 -10.86 -0.10 16.14
N GLY A 27 -11.81 0.27 17.02
CA GLY A 27 -12.14 1.67 17.29
C GLY A 27 -12.74 2.42 16.08
N THR A 28 -13.12 1.70 15.03
CA THR A 28 -13.77 2.27 13.83
C THR A 28 -15.29 2.29 14.00
N SER A 29 -15.98 3.04 13.13
CA SER A 29 -17.45 3.00 13.01
C SER A 29 -17.96 1.78 12.24
N ALA A 30 -17.07 0.89 11.79
CA ALA A 30 -17.45 -0.31 11.08
C ALA A 30 -18.20 -1.26 12.02
N ASN A 31 -19.17 -1.98 11.48
CA ASN A 31 -19.86 -3.08 12.15
C ASN A 31 -19.72 -4.37 11.33
N ALA A 32 -20.03 -5.52 11.93
CA ALA A 32 -19.90 -6.81 11.25
C ALA A 32 -20.65 -6.86 9.91
N ILE A 33 -21.81 -6.20 9.80
CA ILE A 33 -22.61 -6.14 8.57
C ILE A 33 -21.88 -5.32 7.49
N SER A 34 -21.30 -4.17 7.83
CA SER A 34 -20.54 -3.34 6.88
C SER A 34 -19.25 -4.04 6.41
N ILE A 35 -18.62 -4.80 7.30
CA ILE A 35 -17.44 -5.60 6.96
C ILE A 35 -17.87 -6.71 6.01
N THR A 36 -18.91 -7.50 6.34
CA THR A 36 -19.40 -8.57 5.47
C THR A 36 -19.96 -8.05 4.15
N SER A 37 -20.62 -6.89 4.13
CA SER A 37 -21.09 -6.30 2.88
C SER A 37 -19.95 -5.93 1.95
N GLY A 38 -18.78 -5.53 2.47
CA GLY A 38 -17.57 -5.34 1.65
C GLY A 38 -17.10 -6.62 0.96
N PHE A 39 -17.31 -7.80 1.56
CA PHE A 39 -17.04 -9.10 0.92
C PHE A 39 -18.10 -9.49 -0.10
N LEU A 40 -19.33 -9.00 0.06
CA LEU A 40 -20.50 -9.36 -0.75
C LEU A 40 -20.87 -8.29 -1.79
N ASP A 41 -20.18 -7.15 -1.81
CA ASP A 41 -20.35 -6.13 -2.84
C ASP A 41 -19.68 -6.59 -4.13
N LEU A 42 -20.43 -7.39 -4.88
CA LEU A 42 -20.04 -8.00 -6.14
C LEU A 42 -20.10 -7.02 -7.32
N GLY A 43 -20.58 -5.78 -7.12
CA GLY A 43 -20.95 -4.84 -8.18
C GLY A 43 -19.89 -3.81 -8.57
N GLY A 44 -18.88 -3.57 -7.72
CA GLY A 44 -17.92 -2.47 -7.91
C GLY A 44 -16.73 -2.75 -8.82
N TYR A 45 -16.44 -4.01 -9.14
CA TYR A 45 -15.23 -4.37 -9.89
C TYR A 45 -15.59 -4.69 -11.35
N SER A 46 -15.25 -3.77 -12.25
CA SER A 46 -15.26 -4.05 -13.69
C SER A 46 -14.36 -5.26 -13.97
N ASN A 47 -14.78 -6.11 -14.91
CA ASN A 47 -14.51 -7.55 -14.88
C ASN A 47 -13.53 -8.02 -16.00
N PRO A 48 -12.28 -7.52 -16.10
CA PRO A 48 -11.30 -8.07 -17.06
C PRO A 48 -10.54 -9.29 -16.49
N THR A 49 -11.12 -10.07 -15.56
CA THR A 49 -10.33 -10.85 -14.58
C THR A 49 -10.32 -12.38 -14.72
N SER A 50 -11.11 -12.97 -15.63
CA SER A 50 -11.18 -14.43 -15.76
C SER A 50 -9.84 -15.06 -16.18
N GLU A 51 -9.11 -14.40 -17.07
CA GLU A 51 -7.77 -14.82 -17.52
C GLU A 51 -6.77 -14.82 -16.36
N LEU A 52 -6.74 -13.76 -15.56
CA LEU A 52 -5.84 -13.65 -14.41
C LEU A 52 -6.13 -14.73 -13.35
N ARG A 53 -7.40 -15.07 -13.11
CA ARG A 53 -7.77 -16.17 -12.20
C ARG A 53 -7.28 -17.52 -12.72
N LEU A 54 -7.42 -17.76 -14.02
CA LEU A 54 -6.94 -18.98 -14.64
C LEU A 54 -5.42 -19.06 -14.57
N VAL A 55 -4.71 -17.98 -14.90
CA VAL A 55 -3.24 -17.89 -14.78
C VAL A 55 -2.81 -18.15 -13.34
N PHE A 56 -3.49 -17.58 -12.36
CA PHE A 56 -3.22 -17.79 -10.94
C PHE A 56 -3.31 -19.27 -10.54
N TRP A 57 -4.44 -19.93 -10.82
CA TRP A 57 -4.61 -21.34 -10.48
C TRP A 57 -3.69 -22.26 -11.29
N LEU A 58 -3.52 -22.00 -12.58
CA LEU A 58 -2.57 -22.77 -13.41
C LEU A 58 -1.14 -22.64 -12.92
N THR A 59 -0.73 -21.47 -12.44
CA THR A 59 0.62 -21.28 -11.91
C THR A 59 0.78 -22.03 -10.58
N LEU A 60 -0.17 -21.89 -9.65
CA LEU A 60 -0.11 -22.57 -8.35
C LEU A 60 -0.10 -24.11 -8.49
N PHE A 61 -0.95 -24.67 -9.35
CA PHE A 61 -0.94 -26.10 -9.63
C PHE A 61 0.24 -26.52 -10.50
N GLY A 62 0.60 -25.71 -11.49
CA GLY A 62 1.66 -25.98 -12.47
C GLY A 62 3.04 -26.06 -11.85
N VAL A 63 3.37 -25.14 -10.93
CA VAL A 63 4.64 -25.20 -10.14
C VAL A 63 4.76 -26.53 -9.38
N LEU A 64 3.63 -27.10 -8.94
CA LEU A 64 3.55 -28.37 -8.24
C LEU A 64 3.24 -29.55 -9.16
N LEU A 65 3.38 -29.38 -10.48
CA LEU A 65 3.11 -30.40 -11.51
C LEU A 65 1.74 -31.08 -11.37
N PHE A 66 0.74 -30.33 -10.90
CA PHE A 66 -0.60 -30.84 -10.63
C PHE A 66 -0.68 -32.00 -9.62
N LEU A 67 0.39 -32.29 -8.87
CA LEU A 67 0.38 -33.29 -7.79
C LEU A 67 -0.77 -33.13 -6.78
N PRO A 68 -1.20 -31.90 -6.40
CA PRO A 68 -2.31 -31.73 -5.49
C PRO A 68 -3.61 -32.42 -5.93
N VAL A 69 -3.85 -32.57 -7.24
CA VAL A 69 -5.05 -33.26 -7.79
C VAL A 69 -5.12 -34.72 -7.35
N PHE A 70 -3.97 -35.36 -7.12
CA PHE A 70 -3.92 -36.73 -6.63
C PHE A 70 -4.27 -36.86 -5.14
N ALA A 71 -4.46 -35.77 -4.41
CA ALA A 71 -4.85 -35.77 -2.99
C ALA A 71 -6.22 -35.07 -2.75
N PRO A 72 -7.33 -35.56 -3.34
CA PRO A 72 -8.62 -34.86 -3.31
C PRO A 72 -9.18 -34.64 -1.91
N LYS A 73 -8.91 -35.56 -0.96
CA LYS A 73 -9.32 -35.39 0.44
C LYS A 73 -8.64 -34.20 1.12
N ASN A 74 -7.40 -33.91 0.72
CA ASN A 74 -6.60 -32.81 1.28
C ASN A 74 -6.94 -31.48 0.61
N LEU A 75 -7.36 -31.50 -0.66
CA LEU A 75 -7.79 -30.31 -1.40
C LEU A 75 -8.99 -29.59 -0.77
N VAL A 76 -9.73 -30.24 0.12
CA VAL A 76 -10.82 -29.61 0.88
C VAL A 76 -10.38 -28.30 1.59
N MET A 77 -9.10 -28.20 1.98
CA MET A 77 -8.56 -26.99 2.61
C MET A 77 -8.42 -25.81 1.65
N VAL A 78 -8.32 -26.07 0.34
CA VAL A 78 -8.19 -25.04 -0.71
C VAL A 78 -9.56 -24.58 -1.21
N VAL A 79 -10.60 -25.40 -1.03
CA VAL A 79 -11.96 -25.13 -1.54
C VAL A 79 -12.51 -23.76 -1.14
N PRO A 80 -12.38 -23.28 0.13
CA PRO A 80 -12.88 -21.97 0.49
C PRO A 80 -12.25 -20.84 -0.33
N TRP A 81 -10.93 -20.88 -0.52
CA TRP A 81 -10.23 -19.87 -1.31
C TRP A 81 -10.55 -20.01 -2.80
N PHE A 82 -10.64 -21.24 -3.32
CA PHE A 82 -11.09 -21.49 -4.69
C PHE A 82 -12.45 -20.85 -4.95
N ALA A 83 -13.44 -21.13 -4.10
CA ALA A 83 -14.77 -20.53 -4.20
C ALA A 83 -14.73 -19.00 -4.12
N LEU A 84 -13.91 -18.44 -3.23
CA LEU A 84 -13.73 -16.99 -3.09
C LEU A 84 -13.20 -16.35 -4.38
N THR A 85 -12.20 -16.95 -5.02
CA THR A 85 -11.63 -16.43 -6.28
C THR A 85 -12.56 -16.56 -7.48
N LEU A 86 -13.64 -17.34 -7.39
CA LEU A 86 -14.68 -17.40 -8.42
C LEU A 86 -15.66 -16.22 -8.32
N LEU A 87 -15.77 -15.59 -7.14
CA LEU A 87 -16.56 -14.38 -6.95
C LEU A 87 -15.83 -13.16 -7.57
N PRO A 88 -16.56 -12.07 -7.92
CA PRO A 88 -15.96 -10.80 -8.30
C PRO A 88 -15.31 -10.10 -7.10
N VAL A 89 -14.13 -10.59 -6.73
CA VAL A 89 -13.28 -10.05 -5.65
C VAL A 89 -12.19 -9.14 -6.22
N PRO A 90 -11.54 -8.28 -5.39
CA PRO A 90 -10.44 -7.43 -5.84
C PRO A 90 -9.26 -8.23 -6.42
N ILE A 91 -8.60 -7.69 -7.45
CA ILE A 91 -7.44 -8.31 -8.13
C ILE A 91 -6.36 -8.82 -7.15
N PRO A 92 -5.97 -8.10 -6.08
CA PRO A 92 -4.94 -8.58 -5.14
C PRO A 92 -5.24 -9.93 -4.45
N TRP A 93 -6.47 -10.43 -4.54
CA TRP A 93 -6.91 -11.68 -3.91
C TRP A 93 -6.62 -12.92 -4.75
N PHE A 94 -6.33 -12.74 -6.04
CA PHE A 94 -5.97 -13.85 -6.95
C PHE A 94 -4.84 -13.46 -7.90
N LEU A 95 -4.12 -12.37 -7.65
CA LEU A 95 -2.90 -12.04 -8.39
C LEU A 95 -1.68 -12.53 -7.61
N ILE A 96 -0.81 -13.27 -8.29
CA ILE A 96 0.46 -13.74 -7.71
C ILE A 96 1.35 -12.54 -7.41
N GLY A 97 2.05 -12.58 -6.29
CA GLY A 97 2.88 -11.47 -5.80
C GLY A 97 2.23 -10.72 -4.64
N TYR A 98 0.91 -10.55 -4.68
CA TYR A 98 0.17 -9.95 -3.58
C TYR A 98 -0.01 -10.93 -2.41
N GLN A 99 -0.05 -10.39 -1.20
CA GLN A 99 -0.06 -11.15 0.05
C GLN A 99 -1.26 -12.08 0.21
N TYR A 100 -2.40 -11.77 -0.42
CA TYR A 100 -3.62 -12.56 -0.26
C TYR A 100 -3.69 -13.72 -1.26
N GLY A 101 -3.35 -13.48 -2.53
CA GLY A 101 -3.46 -14.48 -3.59
C GLY A 101 -2.76 -15.78 -3.25
N GLY A 102 -1.46 -15.72 -2.94
CA GLY A 102 -0.68 -16.93 -2.67
C GLY A 102 -0.89 -17.54 -1.29
N ALA A 103 -1.05 -16.71 -0.25
CA ALA A 103 -0.89 -17.15 1.13
C ALA A 103 -1.94 -18.14 1.61
N PHE A 104 -3.18 -18.05 1.11
CA PHE A 104 -4.28 -18.90 1.55
C PHE A 104 -4.49 -20.15 0.69
N ALA A 105 -3.81 -20.27 -0.45
CA ALA A 105 -3.90 -21.45 -1.33
C ALA A 105 -2.58 -22.23 -1.39
N ALA A 106 -1.44 -21.54 -1.54
CA ALA A 106 -0.16 -22.18 -1.80
C ALA A 106 0.30 -23.14 -0.68
N PRO A 107 0.24 -22.80 0.62
CA PRO A 107 0.67 -23.74 1.68
C PRO A 107 -0.13 -25.04 1.68
N PHE A 108 -1.45 -24.96 1.46
CA PHE A 108 -2.31 -26.14 1.40
C PHE A 108 -2.12 -26.93 0.10
N LEU A 109 -1.82 -26.28 -1.02
CA LEU A 109 -1.46 -26.98 -2.25
C LEU A 109 -0.11 -27.70 -2.11
N ILE A 110 0.89 -27.08 -1.49
CA ILE A 110 2.17 -27.74 -1.17
C ILE A 110 1.92 -28.96 -0.27
N TRP A 111 1.09 -28.82 0.76
CA TRP A 111 0.67 -29.93 1.60
C TRP A 111 0.00 -31.04 0.78
N CYS A 112 -0.95 -30.70 -0.09
CA CYS A 112 -1.59 -31.67 -0.99
C CYS A 112 -0.60 -32.37 -1.91
N ALA A 113 0.41 -31.66 -2.43
CA ALA A 113 1.45 -32.22 -3.27
C ALA A 113 2.28 -33.29 -2.53
N VAL A 114 2.55 -33.13 -1.24
CA VAL A 114 3.22 -34.16 -0.40
C VAL A 114 2.39 -35.44 -0.32
N TYR A 115 1.06 -35.36 -0.27
CA TYR A 115 0.20 -36.55 -0.31
C TYR A 115 0.01 -37.07 -1.74
N GLY A 116 0.04 -36.20 -2.74
CA GLY A 116 -0.06 -36.54 -4.15
C GLY A 116 1.15 -37.36 -4.62
N VAL A 117 2.36 -36.94 -4.24
CA VAL A 117 3.60 -37.61 -4.66
C VAL A 117 3.71 -39.05 -4.13
N ARG A 118 3.05 -39.38 -3.02
CA ARG A 118 2.99 -40.76 -2.48
C ARG A 118 2.30 -41.76 -3.43
N ARG A 119 1.51 -41.26 -4.39
CA ARG A 119 0.87 -42.09 -5.43
C ARG A 119 1.75 -42.29 -6.66
N VAL A 120 2.96 -41.74 -6.64
CA VAL A 120 3.94 -41.85 -7.73
C VAL A 120 5.08 -42.75 -7.28
N PRO A 121 5.66 -43.59 -8.18
CA PRO A 121 6.83 -44.40 -7.83
C PRO A 121 7.99 -43.54 -7.27
N ALA A 122 8.60 -43.98 -6.17
CA ALA A 122 9.61 -43.21 -5.43
C ALA A 122 10.80 -42.76 -6.31
N VAL A 123 11.22 -43.60 -7.26
CA VAL A 123 12.29 -43.29 -8.20
C VAL A 123 11.90 -42.13 -9.12
N LEU A 124 10.67 -42.11 -9.63
CA LEU A 124 10.16 -41.03 -10.47
C LEU A 124 9.97 -39.74 -9.67
N ALA A 125 9.42 -39.86 -8.46
CA ALA A 125 9.26 -38.76 -7.53
C ALA A 125 10.59 -38.04 -7.24
N THR A 126 11.63 -38.82 -6.89
CA THR A 126 12.93 -38.27 -6.46
C THR A 126 13.79 -37.80 -7.64
N LYS A 127 13.80 -38.54 -8.75
CA LYS A 127 14.72 -38.26 -9.88
C LYS A 127 14.17 -37.27 -10.90
N ARG A 128 12.84 -37.08 -10.97
CA ARG A 128 12.23 -36.19 -11.97
C ARG A 128 11.35 -35.14 -11.33
N ILE A 129 10.34 -35.56 -10.57
CA ILE A 129 9.29 -34.65 -10.08
C ILE A 129 9.85 -33.60 -9.13
N LEU A 130 10.58 -34.01 -8.09
CA LEU A 130 11.12 -33.08 -7.11
C LEU A 130 12.12 -32.09 -7.75
N PRO A 131 13.11 -32.53 -8.55
CA PRO A 131 13.98 -31.61 -9.29
C PRO A 131 13.21 -30.65 -10.19
N THR A 132 12.21 -31.12 -10.94
CA THR A 132 11.40 -30.26 -11.80
C THR A 132 10.62 -29.21 -11.00
N ILE A 133 10.00 -29.58 -9.88
CA ILE A 133 9.31 -28.63 -9.00
C ILE A 133 10.28 -27.57 -8.47
N LEU A 134 11.49 -27.98 -8.04
CA LEU A 134 12.51 -27.07 -7.55
C LEU A 134 13.01 -26.12 -8.65
N ILE A 135 13.23 -26.63 -9.87
CA ILE A 135 13.63 -25.82 -11.02
C ILE A 135 12.53 -24.82 -11.40
N LEU A 136 11.28 -25.26 -11.51
CA LEU A 136 10.15 -24.38 -11.82
C LEU A 136 9.97 -23.32 -10.72
N SER A 137 10.10 -23.72 -9.45
CA SER A 137 10.04 -22.81 -8.32
C SER A 137 11.18 -21.79 -8.36
N ALA A 138 12.40 -22.19 -8.73
CA ALA A 138 13.54 -21.29 -8.89
C ALA A 138 13.36 -20.32 -10.07
N ILE A 139 12.83 -20.80 -11.21
CA ILE A 139 12.56 -19.98 -12.40
C ILE A 139 11.48 -18.93 -12.09
N LEU A 140 10.41 -19.31 -11.39
CA LEU A 140 9.28 -18.44 -11.08
C LEU A 140 9.45 -17.67 -9.75
N SER A 141 10.61 -17.82 -9.10
CA SER A 141 10.92 -17.15 -7.84
C SER A 141 11.16 -15.65 -8.05
N PRO A 142 10.79 -14.78 -7.09
CA PRO A 142 11.21 -13.37 -7.08
C PRO A 142 12.74 -13.20 -7.00
N LEU A 143 13.49 -14.26 -6.67
CA LEU A 143 14.95 -14.25 -6.68
C LEU A 143 15.53 -14.41 -8.09
N ASN A 144 14.74 -14.83 -9.08
CA ASN A 144 15.17 -14.85 -10.47
C ASN A 144 15.07 -13.43 -11.06
N PRO A 145 16.20 -12.78 -11.44
CA PRO A 145 16.17 -11.44 -12.04
C PRO A 145 15.31 -11.37 -13.31
N GLY A 146 15.18 -12.50 -14.04
CA GLY A 146 14.32 -12.57 -15.22
C GLY A 146 12.82 -12.41 -14.93
N MET A 147 12.41 -12.50 -13.66
CA MET A 147 11.01 -12.29 -13.25
C MET A 147 10.72 -10.89 -12.73
N HIS A 148 11.73 -10.06 -12.48
CA HIS A 148 11.56 -8.68 -12.01
C HIS A 148 10.78 -7.87 -13.06
N GLY A 149 9.64 -7.29 -12.65
CA GLY A 149 8.74 -6.54 -13.54
C GLY A 149 7.87 -7.38 -14.49
N VAL A 150 7.99 -8.73 -14.48
CA VAL A 150 7.17 -9.62 -15.33
C VAL A 150 5.88 -10.02 -14.62
N LEU A 151 5.98 -10.37 -13.33
CA LEU A 151 4.83 -10.72 -12.50
C LEU A 151 4.56 -9.55 -11.56
N GLY A 152 3.42 -8.88 -11.75
CA GLY A 152 3.05 -7.72 -10.93
C GLY A 152 2.95 -8.07 -9.45
N GLY A 153 3.47 -7.21 -8.59
CA GLY A 153 3.37 -7.36 -7.14
C GLY A 153 4.31 -8.41 -6.52
N ILE A 154 5.19 -9.07 -7.28
CA ILE A 154 6.20 -9.93 -6.68
C ILE A 154 7.12 -9.13 -5.75
N ALA A 155 7.65 -9.79 -4.72
CA ALA A 155 8.78 -9.26 -3.98
C ALA A 155 9.90 -8.92 -4.97
N TYR A 156 10.60 -7.80 -4.73
CA TYR A 156 11.72 -7.36 -5.57
C TYR A 156 11.33 -7.02 -7.03
N GLU A 157 10.09 -6.58 -7.26
CA GLU A 157 9.66 -6.07 -8.57
C GLU A 157 10.57 -4.94 -9.09
N GLN A 158 11.12 -4.13 -8.18
CA GLN A 158 12.07 -3.06 -8.47
C GLN A 158 13.54 -3.49 -8.35
N GLY A 159 13.81 -4.81 -8.30
CA GLY A 159 15.11 -5.39 -8.03
C GLY A 159 15.32 -5.77 -6.56
N LEU A 160 16.45 -6.42 -6.28
CA LEU A 160 16.86 -6.76 -4.92
C LEU A 160 17.05 -5.48 -4.08
N PRO A 161 16.72 -5.51 -2.78
CA PRO A 161 16.76 -4.33 -1.91
C PRO A 161 18.21 -4.08 -1.47
N ILE A 162 19.02 -3.59 -2.40
CA ILE A 162 20.42 -3.22 -2.15
C ILE A 162 20.40 -1.75 -1.72
N PRO A 163 20.84 -1.41 -0.49
CA PRO A 163 20.84 -0.04 -0.01
C PRO A 163 21.62 0.90 -0.94
N SER A 164 21.00 2.03 -1.27
CA SER A 164 21.51 3.07 -2.15
C SER A 164 21.75 4.39 -1.40
N ALA A 165 22.33 5.38 -2.08
CA ALA A 165 22.47 6.73 -1.53
C ALA A 165 21.10 7.36 -1.19
N HIS A 166 20.08 7.09 -2.02
CA HIS A 166 18.71 7.51 -1.80
C HIS A 166 18.15 6.94 -0.48
N ASP A 167 18.37 5.65 -0.22
CA ASP A 167 17.93 4.99 1.02
C ASP A 167 18.59 5.60 2.26
N ALA A 168 19.85 6.02 2.16
CA ALA A 168 20.53 6.72 3.25
C ALA A 168 19.94 8.11 3.53
N ILE A 169 19.33 8.77 2.53
CA ILE A 169 18.61 10.04 2.72
C ILE A 169 17.26 9.76 3.38
N LEU A 170 16.50 8.77 2.89
CA LEU A 170 15.24 8.33 3.49
C LEU A 170 15.43 7.97 4.98
N GLN A 171 16.46 7.19 5.29
CA GLN A 171 16.76 6.78 6.66
C GLN A 171 17.11 7.99 7.55
N ARG A 172 17.87 8.96 7.04
CA ARG A 172 18.18 10.20 7.76
C ARG A 172 16.92 11.03 8.00
N ALA A 173 16.03 11.15 7.01
CA ALA A 173 14.75 11.83 7.18
C ALA A 173 13.88 11.16 8.26
N VAL A 174 13.80 9.84 8.29
CA VAL A 174 13.08 9.08 9.33
C VAL A 174 13.63 9.36 10.74
N GLN A 175 14.95 9.50 10.88
CA GLN A 175 15.59 9.81 12.18
C GLN A 175 15.26 11.21 12.71
N LEU A 176 14.86 12.14 11.84
CA LEU A 176 14.44 13.49 12.25
C LEU A 176 13.00 13.52 12.80
N ILE A 177 12.22 12.46 12.58
CA ILE A 177 10.82 12.39 13.00
C ILE A 177 10.76 11.76 14.41
N PRO A 178 10.31 12.49 15.44
CA PRO A 178 10.18 11.94 16.80
C PRO A 178 9.27 10.72 16.87
N ALA A 179 9.53 9.80 17.80
CA ALA A 179 8.76 8.56 17.95
C ALA A 179 7.29 8.78 18.36
N GLY A 180 6.94 9.92 18.96
CA GLY A 180 5.57 10.28 19.34
C GLY A 180 4.84 11.18 18.34
N ALA A 181 5.52 11.63 17.27
CA ALA A 181 4.97 12.63 16.36
C ALA A 181 3.91 12.02 15.44
N SER A 182 2.88 12.82 15.15
CA SER A 182 1.91 12.49 14.12
C SER A 182 2.48 12.71 12.71
N ILE A 183 2.26 11.77 11.80
CA ILE A 183 2.89 11.78 10.48
C ILE A 183 1.97 11.23 9.38
N LEU A 184 1.90 11.94 8.26
CA LEU A 184 1.38 11.41 7.00
C LEU A 184 2.56 10.94 6.14
N ALA A 185 2.58 9.67 5.75
CA ALA A 185 3.64 9.09 4.95
C ALA A 185 3.10 8.40 3.69
N GLN A 186 3.89 8.41 2.63
CA GLN A 186 3.59 7.69 1.39
C GLN A 186 3.56 6.17 1.64
N ASN A 187 2.80 5.40 0.84
CA ASN A 187 2.58 3.96 1.08
C ASN A 187 3.86 3.14 1.24
N ASN A 188 4.88 3.38 0.40
CA ASN A 188 6.17 2.68 0.48
C ASN A 188 7.05 3.18 1.63
N LEU A 189 6.80 4.38 2.15
CA LEU A 189 7.55 4.97 3.27
C LEU A 189 6.91 4.64 4.63
N PHE A 190 5.60 4.39 4.65
CA PHE A 190 4.83 4.14 5.86
C PHE A 190 5.37 3.02 6.76
N PRO A 191 5.84 1.86 6.25
CA PRO A 191 6.42 0.82 7.11
C PRO A 191 7.61 1.28 7.96
N HIS A 192 8.30 2.36 7.57
CA HIS A 192 9.42 2.94 8.33
C HIS A 192 8.95 3.82 9.50
N VAL A 193 7.66 4.17 9.54
CA VAL A 193 7.07 5.04 10.57
C VAL A 193 5.84 4.44 11.23
N SER A 194 5.47 3.20 10.88
CA SER A 194 4.27 2.52 11.35
C SER A 194 4.33 2.09 12.82
N ASP A 195 5.48 2.24 13.47
CA ASP A 195 5.67 2.04 14.91
C ASP A 195 5.05 3.18 15.74
N ARG A 196 4.61 4.27 15.10
CA ARG A 196 4.00 5.44 15.75
C ARG A 196 2.49 5.32 15.82
N PRO A 197 1.85 5.68 16.96
CA PRO A 197 0.40 5.57 17.12
C PRO A 197 -0.40 6.46 16.18
N ASN A 198 0.19 7.57 15.72
CA ASN A 198 -0.43 8.56 14.84
C ASN A 198 0.28 8.63 13.48
N ALA A 199 0.69 7.49 12.94
CA ALA A 199 1.16 7.39 11.56
C ALA A 199 -0.01 7.08 10.62
N TYR A 200 -0.03 7.76 9.48
CA TYR A 200 -1.10 7.67 8.50
C TYR A 200 -0.53 7.45 7.10
N VAL A 201 -1.18 6.57 6.34
CA VAL A 201 -1.00 6.44 4.88
C VAL A 201 -1.95 7.37 4.12
N TYR A 202 -3.07 7.72 4.76
CA TYR A 202 -4.10 8.64 4.31
C TYR A 202 -4.76 9.25 5.56
N LEU A 203 -5.33 10.45 5.43
CA LEU A 203 -6.01 11.08 6.56
C LEU A 203 -7.42 10.50 6.73
N PRO A 204 -7.79 10.01 7.93
CA PRO A 204 -9.10 9.42 8.17
C PRO A 204 -10.22 10.47 8.16
N THR A 205 -9.90 11.73 8.47
CA THR A 205 -10.83 12.85 8.41
C THR A 205 -10.10 14.12 7.94
N ASN A 206 -10.84 15.07 7.35
CA ASN A 206 -10.29 16.38 7.00
C ASN A 206 -9.89 17.23 8.22
N GLN A 207 -10.24 16.78 9.43
CA GLN A 207 -9.89 17.45 10.69
C GLN A 207 -8.60 16.89 11.31
N THR A 208 -8.12 15.73 10.82
CA THR A 208 -6.89 15.13 11.31
C THR A 208 -5.72 16.03 10.97
N ARG A 209 -5.02 16.49 12.01
CA ARG A 209 -3.78 17.26 11.87
C ARG A 209 -2.59 16.33 12.06
N VAL A 210 -1.54 16.55 11.28
CA VAL A 210 -0.29 15.81 11.35
C VAL A 210 0.86 16.79 11.54
N GLU A 211 1.87 16.44 12.33
CA GLU A 211 3.02 17.30 12.54
C GLU A 211 4.02 17.21 11.40
N PHE A 212 4.08 16.06 10.73
CA PHE A 212 5.00 15.78 9.64
C PHE A 212 4.28 15.23 8.40
N VAL A 213 4.81 15.56 7.23
CA VAL A 213 4.46 14.89 5.97
C VAL A 213 5.75 14.40 5.32
N PHE A 214 5.78 13.12 5.01
CA PHE A 214 6.95 12.44 4.47
C PHE A 214 6.64 11.81 3.11
N ALA A 215 7.33 12.31 2.09
CA ALA A 215 7.10 11.97 0.70
C ALA A 215 8.41 11.64 -0.01
N ASP A 216 8.31 10.88 -1.09
CA ASP A 216 9.39 10.65 -2.02
C ASP A 216 8.82 10.87 -3.43
N THR A 217 9.15 12.03 -4.00
CA THR A 217 8.69 12.51 -5.31
C THR A 217 9.31 11.74 -6.47
N SER A 218 10.39 10.99 -6.24
CA SER A 218 11.04 10.15 -7.25
C SER A 218 10.36 8.78 -7.40
N SER A 219 9.60 8.37 -6.37
CA SER A 219 8.96 7.06 -6.34
C SER A 219 7.64 7.00 -7.11
N ARG A 220 7.39 5.86 -7.77
CA ARG A 220 6.11 5.55 -8.43
C ARG A 220 4.90 5.67 -7.51
N TRP A 221 5.12 5.56 -6.20
CA TRP A 221 4.06 5.64 -5.18
C TRP A 221 3.64 7.08 -4.88
N TYR A 222 4.35 8.09 -5.38
CA TYR A 222 4.02 9.50 -5.14
C TYR A 222 2.65 9.88 -5.71
N ALA A 223 2.35 9.42 -6.92
CA ALA A 223 1.07 9.66 -7.59
C ALA A 223 0.02 8.57 -7.32
N PHE A 224 0.35 7.54 -6.53
CA PHE A 224 -0.55 6.41 -6.32
C PHE A 224 -1.67 6.76 -5.34
N LYS A 225 -2.93 6.54 -5.76
CA LYS A 225 -4.11 6.73 -4.91
C LYS A 225 -4.38 5.49 -4.10
N ILE A 226 -4.73 5.67 -2.83
CA ILE A 226 -4.97 4.58 -1.90
C ILE A 226 -6.46 4.58 -1.58
N TRP A 227 -7.15 3.52 -2.01
CA TRP A 227 -8.61 3.38 -1.88
C TRP A 227 -9.38 4.57 -2.47
N GLU A 228 -8.97 5.01 -3.66
CA GLU A 228 -9.54 6.19 -4.37
C GLU A 228 -9.43 7.52 -3.60
N ASN A 229 -8.66 7.56 -2.51
CA ASN A 229 -8.37 8.77 -1.77
C ASN A 229 -7.22 9.56 -2.43
N GLN A 230 -6.93 10.75 -1.89
CA GLN A 230 -5.83 11.60 -2.33
C GLN A 230 -4.47 10.88 -2.26
N SER A 231 -3.70 11.05 -3.32
CA SER A 231 -2.31 10.62 -3.45
C SER A 231 -1.36 11.56 -2.70
N MET A 232 -0.12 11.12 -2.46
CA MET A 232 0.90 11.99 -1.88
C MET A 232 1.20 13.21 -2.76
N SER A 233 1.06 13.07 -4.09
CA SER A 233 1.19 14.16 -5.06
C SER A 233 0.12 15.24 -4.95
N GLU A 234 -1.02 14.93 -4.32
CA GLU A 234 -2.07 15.90 -3.99
C GLU A 234 -1.86 16.46 -2.57
N TRP A 235 -1.48 15.60 -1.61
CA TRP A 235 -1.25 16.01 -0.21
C TRP A 235 -0.07 16.95 -0.03
N LEU A 236 1.08 16.63 -0.61
CA LEU A 236 2.30 17.42 -0.38
C LEU A 236 2.14 18.89 -0.83
N PRO A 237 1.66 19.19 -2.05
CA PRO A 237 1.37 20.57 -2.45
C PRO A 237 0.29 21.22 -1.58
N TYR A 238 -0.74 20.47 -1.17
CA TYR A 238 -1.77 20.98 -0.27
C TYR A 238 -1.15 21.50 1.04
N PHE A 239 -0.34 20.68 1.72
CA PHE A 239 0.27 21.05 3.00
C PHE A 239 1.23 22.23 2.87
N LEU A 240 2.03 22.28 1.79
CA LEU A 240 2.90 23.42 1.48
C LEU A 240 2.09 24.69 1.22
N SER A 241 0.97 24.60 0.48
CA SER A 241 0.13 25.76 0.14
C SER A 241 -0.53 26.41 1.36
N THR A 242 -0.67 25.68 2.47
CA THR A 242 -1.22 26.24 3.72
C THR A 242 -0.31 27.28 4.37
N GLY A 243 0.98 27.32 4.03
CA GLY A 243 1.98 28.16 4.69
C GLY A 243 2.29 27.76 6.14
N ARG A 244 1.65 26.70 6.67
CA ARG A 244 1.83 26.24 8.05
C ARG A 244 2.96 25.23 8.20
N TYR A 245 3.44 24.67 7.09
CA TYR A 245 4.49 23.66 7.07
C TYR A 245 5.75 24.25 6.45
N GLY A 246 6.89 23.96 7.05
CA GLY A 246 8.19 24.31 6.49
C GLY A 246 9.00 23.07 6.14
N LEU A 247 10.00 23.28 5.28
CA LEU A 247 10.80 22.24 4.67
C LEU A 247 11.97 21.85 5.58
N LEU A 248 12.03 20.56 5.96
CA LEU A 248 13.10 20.01 6.79
C LEU A 248 14.15 19.28 5.95
N VAL A 249 13.69 18.43 5.02
CA VAL A 249 14.54 17.69 4.08
C VAL A 249 14.00 17.86 2.67
N PHE A 250 14.91 18.15 1.73
CA PHE A 250 14.67 18.13 0.30
C PHE A 250 15.94 17.67 -0.41
N ASP A 251 16.05 16.38 -0.68
CA ASP A 251 17.18 15.81 -1.41
C ASP A 251 16.80 14.55 -2.15
N ASP A 252 17.30 14.42 -3.37
CA ASP A 252 17.08 13.27 -4.25
C ASP A 252 15.60 12.83 -4.33
N GLY A 253 14.68 13.81 -4.36
CA GLY A 253 13.24 13.58 -4.38
C GLY A 253 12.60 13.28 -3.02
N VAL A 254 13.37 13.01 -1.98
CA VAL A 254 12.91 12.86 -0.59
C VAL A 254 12.50 14.20 -0.01
N VAL A 255 11.27 14.29 0.47
CA VAL A 255 10.69 15.50 1.05
C VAL A 255 10.15 15.22 2.44
N LEU A 256 10.65 15.94 3.43
CA LEU A 256 10.09 15.95 4.79
C LEU A 256 9.73 17.37 5.15
N ILE A 257 8.45 17.60 5.44
CA ILE A 257 7.95 18.89 5.92
C ILE A 257 7.39 18.75 7.34
N ARG A 258 7.45 19.84 8.10
CA ARG A 258 7.02 19.90 9.50
C ARG A 258 6.12 21.11 9.74
N GLU A 259 5.06 20.93 10.53
CA GLU A 259 4.22 22.03 10.99
C GLU A 259 5.02 23.03 11.84
N ALA A 260 4.96 24.32 11.51
CA ALA A 260 5.77 25.39 12.11
C ALA A 260 5.49 25.59 13.61
N SER A 261 4.31 25.19 14.11
CA SER A 261 3.96 25.24 15.54
C SER A 261 4.76 24.25 16.41
N SER A 262 5.49 23.31 15.80
CA SER A 262 6.12 22.21 16.53
C SER A 262 7.58 22.46 16.93
N GLY A 263 8.24 23.53 16.47
CA GLY A 263 9.61 23.91 16.91
C GLY A 263 10.51 24.43 15.78
N PRO A 264 11.82 24.66 16.05
CA PRO A 264 12.73 25.30 15.10
C PRO A 264 12.86 24.50 13.79
N GLN A 265 12.83 25.23 12.68
CA GLN A 265 12.99 24.75 11.31
C GLN A 265 14.47 24.47 11.06
N THR A 266 14.82 23.23 10.68
CA THR A 266 16.22 22.88 10.35
C THR A 266 16.27 22.33 8.93
N PHE A 267 16.79 23.10 7.99
CA PHE A 267 16.93 22.63 6.61
C PHE A 267 18.22 21.82 6.46
N ILE A 268 18.11 20.58 5.97
CA ILE A 268 19.25 19.72 5.66
C ILE A 268 19.23 19.42 4.15
N SER A 269 20.13 20.05 3.40
CA SER A 269 20.51 19.60 2.05
C SER A 269 21.82 18.82 2.14
N PRO A 270 21.90 17.58 1.65
CA PRO A 270 23.14 16.80 1.61
C PRO A 270 24.11 17.16 0.47
N LYS A 271 23.66 17.85 -0.60
CA LYS A 271 24.58 18.26 -1.69
C LYS A 271 25.48 19.44 -1.33
N GLU A 272 25.13 20.22 -0.32
CA GLU A 272 26.02 21.18 0.34
C GLU A 272 25.62 21.21 1.82
N ASN A 273 26.58 21.02 2.74
CA ASN A 273 26.45 21.38 4.16
C ASN A 273 26.25 22.90 4.35
N ARG A 274 25.26 23.49 3.67
CA ARG A 274 24.78 24.83 3.89
C ARG A 274 23.52 24.73 4.71
N VAL A 275 23.67 25.04 5.99
CA VAL A 275 22.58 25.61 6.77
C VAL A 275 22.16 26.88 6.01
N LEU A 276 21.03 26.83 5.29
CA LEU A 276 20.45 28.06 4.75
C LEU A 276 20.07 28.93 5.95
N ASN A 277 20.73 30.08 6.03
CA ASN A 277 20.55 31.05 7.09
C ASN A 277 19.04 31.37 7.22
N PRO A 278 18.43 31.35 8.41
CA PRO A 278 17.00 31.68 8.60
C PRO A 278 16.58 33.01 7.96
N ASP A 279 17.51 33.94 7.75
CA ASP A 279 17.27 35.21 7.06
C ASP A 279 16.89 35.05 5.58
N LEU A 280 17.30 33.96 4.90
CA LEU A 280 16.90 33.69 3.50
C LEU A 280 15.48 33.10 3.39
N MET A 281 14.91 32.62 4.51
CA MET A 281 13.51 32.19 4.58
C MET A 281 12.57 33.37 4.87
N ALA A 282 13.07 34.46 5.47
CA ALA A 282 12.30 35.68 5.70
C ALA A 282 11.98 36.44 4.39
N GLU A 283 12.73 36.20 3.30
CA GLU A 283 12.38 36.72 1.97
C GLU A 283 11.35 35.85 1.22
N SER A 284 10.99 34.67 1.75
CA SER A 284 10.04 33.72 1.15
C SER A 284 8.71 33.65 1.91
N GLU A 285 8.23 34.77 2.46
CA GLU A 285 6.89 34.87 3.09
C GLU A 285 5.71 34.82 2.08
N SER A 286 5.96 34.40 0.84
CA SER A 286 4.95 34.23 -0.19
C SER A 286 4.83 32.75 -0.58
N PRO A 287 3.62 32.15 -0.53
CA PRO A 287 3.35 30.81 -1.05
C PRO A 287 3.81 30.62 -2.51
N VAL A 288 3.92 31.72 -3.27
CA VAL A 288 4.38 31.75 -4.67
C VAL A 288 5.90 31.56 -4.77
N GLY A 289 6.67 32.04 -3.78
CA GLY A 289 8.14 31.93 -3.75
C GLY A 289 8.62 30.50 -3.54
N THR A 290 7.95 29.76 -2.65
CA THR A 290 8.25 28.33 -2.37
C THR A 290 7.92 27.46 -3.58
N LEU A 291 6.80 27.70 -4.26
CA LEU A 291 6.42 26.97 -5.47
C LEU A 291 7.32 27.29 -6.67
N GLN A 292 7.73 28.56 -6.84
CA GLN A 292 8.70 28.94 -7.89
C GLN A 292 10.10 28.37 -7.62
N THR A 293 10.49 28.26 -6.36
CA THR A 293 11.76 27.64 -5.95
C THR A 293 11.73 26.15 -6.24
N LEU A 294 10.66 25.44 -5.87
CA LEU A 294 10.47 24.02 -6.19
C LEU A 294 10.37 23.75 -7.71
N ALA A 295 9.71 24.63 -8.47
CA ALA A 295 9.64 24.57 -9.93
C ALA A 295 10.99 24.87 -10.62
N ARG A 296 11.82 25.74 -10.04
CA ARG A 296 13.18 26.02 -10.55
C ARG A 296 14.14 24.85 -10.28
N PHE A 297 14.03 24.17 -9.14
CA PHE A 297 14.88 23.01 -8.84
C PHE A 297 14.51 21.77 -9.66
N SER A 298 13.23 21.57 -9.97
CA SER A 298 12.79 20.46 -10.85
C SER A 298 13.16 20.64 -12.32
N PHE A 299 13.58 21.84 -12.75
CA PHE A 299 13.98 22.12 -14.13
C PHE A 299 15.51 22.17 -14.37
N LEU A 300 16.34 22.22 -13.32
CA LEU A 300 17.79 22.44 -13.45
C LEU A 300 18.67 21.19 -13.34
N GLU A 301 18.12 20.00 -13.05
CA GLU A 301 18.90 18.74 -13.04
C GLU A 301 18.42 17.77 -14.14
N ARG A 302 18.59 18.16 -15.42
CA ARG A 302 18.84 17.17 -16.49
C ARG A 302 20.34 17.21 -16.81
N PRO A 303 21.11 16.12 -16.61
CA PRO A 303 22.44 16.04 -17.17
C PRO A 303 22.31 16.08 -18.69
N GLN A 304 22.99 17.03 -19.34
CA GLN A 304 23.31 16.91 -20.76
C GLN A 304 24.24 15.71 -20.92
N ALA A 305 23.66 14.56 -21.29
CA ALA A 305 24.44 13.40 -21.70
C ALA A 305 25.17 13.74 -23.00
N GLY A 306 26.50 13.66 -22.95
CA GLY A 306 27.40 14.02 -24.04
C GLY A 306 27.15 13.23 -25.32
N GLU A 307 27.38 13.94 -26.42
CA GLU A 307 27.44 13.40 -27.77
C GLU A 307 28.55 12.34 -27.91
N GLY A 308 28.17 11.15 -28.36
CA GLY A 308 29.08 10.09 -28.77
C GLY A 308 28.33 9.12 -29.67
N GLY A 309 28.50 9.28 -30.98
CA GLY A 309 27.64 8.68 -32.00
C GLY A 309 27.79 7.17 -32.20
N ALA A 310 26.67 6.52 -32.53
CA ALA A 310 26.63 5.36 -33.43
C ALA A 310 25.22 5.25 -34.04
N ARG A 311 25.18 5.10 -35.37
CA ARG A 311 23.98 5.01 -36.21
C ARG A 311 23.25 3.68 -36.03
N SER A 312 21.91 3.69 -35.90
CA SER A 312 21.02 2.75 -36.61
C SER A 312 19.55 3.18 -36.51
N HIS A 313 18.79 2.81 -37.54
CA HIS A 313 17.46 3.26 -37.97
C HIS A 313 16.31 3.35 -36.95
N GLY A 314 15.45 4.36 -37.14
CA GLY A 314 14.19 4.58 -36.42
C GLY A 314 13.03 3.66 -36.85
N PRO A 315 11.81 3.91 -36.31
CA PRO A 315 10.93 4.85 -37.00
C PRO A 315 10.19 5.88 -36.11
N SER A 316 9.88 7.01 -36.76
CA SER A 316 8.76 7.95 -36.60
C SER A 316 8.51 8.64 -35.24
N ARG A 317 9.00 9.88 -35.15
CA ARG A 317 8.61 10.90 -34.15
C ARG A 317 7.24 11.49 -34.49
N VAL A 318 6.30 11.43 -33.54
CA VAL A 318 5.12 12.31 -33.48
C VAL A 318 5.57 13.59 -32.79
N SER A 319 5.40 14.74 -33.46
CA SER A 319 5.61 16.06 -32.85
C SER A 319 4.48 16.36 -31.88
N ILE A 320 4.81 16.61 -30.62
CA ILE A 320 3.86 17.19 -29.65
C ILE A 320 4.16 18.68 -29.59
N ASP A 321 3.23 19.46 -30.15
CA ASP A 321 3.17 20.90 -30.00
C ASP A 321 3.05 21.28 -28.53
N SER A 322 3.76 22.34 -28.16
CA SER A 322 3.74 23.00 -26.87
C SER A 322 2.36 23.55 -26.54
N ALA A 323 1.52 22.75 -25.90
CA ALA A 323 0.29 23.21 -25.26
C ALA A 323 0.62 23.78 -23.87
N ARG A 324 0.33 25.07 -23.68
CA ARG A 324 0.15 25.69 -22.36
C ARG A 324 -0.87 24.85 -21.58
N MET A 325 -0.44 24.26 -20.47
CA MET A 325 -1.34 23.61 -19.53
C MET A 325 -1.98 24.72 -18.67
N GLU A 326 -3.18 25.14 -19.05
CA GLU A 326 -4.04 25.92 -18.17
C GLU A 326 -4.55 24.98 -17.06
N PHE A 327 -4.31 25.36 -15.81
CA PHE A 327 -4.85 24.67 -14.65
C PHE A 327 -6.38 24.88 -14.63
N PRO A 328 -7.20 23.82 -14.63
CA PRO A 328 -8.63 23.99 -14.41
C PRO A 328 -8.87 24.44 -12.97
N ASP A 329 -9.75 25.44 -12.81
CA ASP A 329 -10.27 25.86 -11.51
C ASP A 329 -10.82 24.65 -10.75
N ILE A 330 -10.15 24.27 -9.66
CA ILE A 330 -10.61 23.23 -8.75
C ILE A 330 -11.78 23.83 -7.97
N ALA A 331 -13.00 23.51 -8.40
CA ALA A 331 -14.21 23.81 -7.65
C ALA A 331 -14.21 23.02 -6.34
N PHE A 332 -13.82 23.68 -5.25
CA PHE A 332 -14.03 23.16 -3.90
C PHE A 332 -15.53 23.13 -3.60
N MET A 333 -16.03 21.95 -3.22
CA MET A 333 -17.33 21.83 -2.56
C MET A 333 -17.28 22.61 -1.25
N SER A 334 -17.91 23.77 -1.22
CA SER A 334 -18.18 24.53 -0.01
C SER A 334 -18.92 23.63 1.00
N PRO A 335 -18.64 23.75 2.31
CA PRO A 335 -19.38 23.00 3.32
C PRO A 335 -20.86 23.39 3.25
N LYS A 336 -21.74 22.42 2.98
CA LYS A 336 -23.15 22.58 3.34
C LYS A 336 -23.25 22.41 4.84
N GLU A 337 -23.51 23.51 5.54
CA GLU A 337 -24.02 23.48 6.91
C GLU A 337 -25.42 22.86 6.87
N ASP A 338 -25.52 21.58 7.25
CA ASP A 338 -26.77 20.96 7.68
C ASP A 338 -26.45 20.08 8.89
N VAL A 339 -26.47 20.69 10.07
CA VAL A 339 -26.39 20.00 11.37
C VAL A 339 -27.83 19.87 11.89
N PRO A 340 -28.42 18.67 11.96
CA PRO A 340 -29.60 18.47 12.79
C PRO A 340 -29.18 18.39 14.26
N ALA A 341 -29.93 19.10 15.11
CA ALA A 341 -29.72 19.20 16.54
C ALA A 341 -29.53 17.83 17.22
N ARG A 342 -28.43 17.72 17.99
CA ARG A 342 -28.16 16.59 18.89
C ARG A 342 -29.28 16.47 19.93
N ALA A 343 -29.98 15.35 19.91
CA ALA A 343 -30.84 14.93 21.02
C ALA A 343 -29.98 14.67 22.26
N SER A 344 -30.38 15.26 23.39
CA SER A 344 -29.78 15.11 24.71
C SER A 344 -29.90 13.67 25.21
N LEU A 345 -28.77 13.07 25.58
CA LEU A 345 -28.71 11.81 26.32
C LEU A 345 -29.14 12.03 27.78
N PRO A 346 -29.94 11.13 28.38
CA PRO A 346 -30.34 11.25 29.77
C PRO A 346 -29.20 10.87 30.71
N THR A 347 -28.87 11.78 31.63
CA THR A 347 -28.03 11.54 32.81
C THR A 347 -28.69 10.54 33.76
N MET A 348 -28.14 9.32 33.88
CA MET A 348 -28.48 8.40 34.96
C MET A 348 -27.73 8.79 36.25
N SER A 349 -28.48 9.37 37.18
CA SER A 349 -28.08 9.61 38.58
C SER A 349 -28.14 8.30 39.37
N ALA A 350 -26.98 7.74 39.71
CA ALA A 350 -26.88 6.61 40.65
C ALA A 350 -26.68 7.14 42.09
N THR A 351 -27.78 7.21 42.84
CA THR A 351 -27.75 7.47 44.29
C THR A 351 -28.52 6.36 44.99
N LYS A 352 -27.83 5.29 45.37
CA LYS A 352 -28.39 4.27 46.27
C LYS A 352 -27.75 4.42 47.64
N ARG A 353 -28.50 5.05 48.55
CA ARG A 353 -28.23 5.11 49.99
C ARG A 353 -28.32 3.69 50.56
N LEU A 354 -27.28 3.25 51.26
CA LEU A 354 -27.35 2.17 52.24
C LEU A 354 -27.73 2.80 53.59
N GLY A 355 -28.82 2.34 54.18
CA GLY A 355 -29.18 2.63 55.57
C GLY A 355 -28.42 1.72 56.54
N PRO A 356 -28.25 2.14 57.80
CA PRO A 356 -27.47 1.38 58.78
C PRO A 356 -28.28 0.22 59.39
N ALA A 357 -27.56 -0.87 59.68
CA ALA A 357 -27.92 -1.90 60.66
C ALA A 357 -26.94 -1.80 61.83
#